data_AF-A0A1V6T9Z5-F1
#
_entry.id   AF-A0A1V6T9Z5-F1
#
_cell.length_a   1.000
_cell.length_b   1.000
_cell.length_c   1.000
_cell.angle_alpha   90.00
_cell.angle_beta   90.00
_cell.angle_gamma   90.00
#
_symmetry.space_group_name_H-M   'P 1'
#
loop_
_entity.id
_entity.type
_entity.pdbx_description
1 polymer ?
#
loop_
_entity_poly.entity_id
_entity_poly.type
_entity_poly.pdbx_seq_one_letter_code
_entity_poly.pdbx_strand_id
1 'polypeptide(L)'
;MEGMGYLIWPMSALKGCRELPPTLWCGVCPATSTVFHFLFAPSDTLSRPGEFVKKMMQESPAPVNSKVWATLITNIEYLSGLLTLDYSLKKVGSKYPLVVLYTDSFPENGHKALDSRGIAKCHVPYLLPKNHKEYTNDVRFNDCWTKLISFSLVQYERIVQLDSDMLVLQNMDELMDIPLDASEMNGTGNRVFAASHACTCNPLKKPHYPENWTKANCAFTTQHQNPNIAQTQGAPAIAGLGLLNSGLLIMNPSQGVYDKIVEQLASPATLQYAFPDQDLLGDVFKGRWVALPYIYNALKTLRWEGVHDAIWRDKHVKNVHYILSPKPWDQMAVDGTTQNGQRSDPSHAWWTTLNAERLDEEQQRSLADGF
;
A
#
# COMPACT_ATOMS: atom_id res chain seq x y z
N MET A 1 48.93 -63.29 37.43
CA MET A 1 49.10 -63.24 35.96
C MET A 1 48.71 -61.84 35.55
N GLU A 2 49.68 -60.93 35.71
CA GLU A 2 50.44 -60.27 34.62
C GLU A 2 49.61 -59.12 34.04
N GLY A 3 50.00 -57.84 34.04
CA GLY A 3 51.20 -57.17 34.53
C GLY A 3 51.12 -55.70 34.07
N MET A 4 51.31 -54.78 35.02
CA MET A 4 51.98 -53.47 34.96
C MET A 4 51.88 -52.53 33.73
N GLY A 5 51.62 -51.24 34.03
CA GLY A 5 52.09 -50.11 33.23
C GLY A 5 51.41 -48.76 33.51
N TYR A 6 51.82 -48.06 34.58
CA TYR A 6 51.48 -46.65 34.86
C TYR A 6 52.40 -45.70 34.07
N LEU A 7 51.90 -44.50 33.72
CA LEU A 7 52.67 -43.23 33.76
C LEU A 7 51.74 -42.00 33.76
N ILE A 8 52.21 -40.94 34.39
CA ILE A 8 51.47 -39.87 35.10
C ILE A 8 51.91 -38.48 34.56
N TRP A 9 50.95 -37.56 34.40
CA TRP A 9 50.99 -36.05 34.45
C TRP A 9 51.71 -35.21 33.35
N PRO A 10 51.51 -33.85 33.25
CA PRO A 10 50.38 -32.96 33.62
C PRO A 10 50.07 -31.75 32.67
N MET A 11 49.06 -30.95 33.06
CA MET A 11 48.79 -29.50 32.86
C MET A 11 49.55 -28.68 31.79
N SER A 12 48.79 -27.94 30.97
CA SER A 12 48.89 -26.47 30.68
C SER A 12 48.18 -26.17 29.34
N ALA A 13 47.10 -25.39 29.33
CA ALA A 13 47.05 -23.93 29.23
C ALA A 13 47.46 -23.37 27.85
N LEU A 14 46.45 -22.79 27.17
CA LEU A 14 46.52 -21.55 26.39
C LEU A 14 47.53 -21.47 25.23
N LYS A 15 47.03 -21.45 23.99
CA LYS A 15 46.98 -20.24 23.12
C LYS A 15 46.69 -20.59 21.67
N GLY A 16 45.87 -19.74 21.06
CA GLY A 16 46.04 -19.29 19.68
C GLY A 16 45.51 -20.20 18.58
N CYS A 17 44.42 -19.77 17.94
CA CYS A 17 44.55 -19.21 16.60
C CYS A 17 43.24 -18.57 16.15
N ARG A 18 43.42 -17.41 15.52
CA ARG A 18 42.45 -16.60 14.81
C ARG A 18 42.06 -17.27 13.48
N GLU A 19 40.97 -16.73 12.93
CA GLU A 19 40.66 -16.58 11.50
C GLU A 19 40.07 -17.77 10.72
N LEU A 20 38.73 -17.69 10.57
CA LEU A 20 37.96 -17.71 9.32
C LEU A 20 37.74 -19.06 8.57
N PRO A 21 36.65 -19.15 7.78
CA PRO A 21 35.68 -20.26 7.84
C PRO A 21 35.82 -21.25 6.67
N PRO A 22 35.07 -22.37 6.69
CA PRO A 22 34.76 -23.06 5.46
C PRO A 22 33.25 -23.13 5.17
N THR A 23 32.91 -22.54 4.04
CA THR A 23 31.81 -22.93 3.17
C THR A 23 31.85 -24.42 2.82
N LEU A 24 30.65 -25.00 2.74
CA LEU A 24 30.23 -26.25 2.10
C LEU A 24 31.32 -27.18 1.54
N TRP A 25 31.42 -28.38 2.13
CA TRP A 25 31.67 -29.61 1.38
C TRP A 25 30.59 -30.65 1.71
N CYS A 26 29.95 -31.14 0.64
CA CYS A 26 29.04 -32.26 0.60
C CYS A 26 29.85 -33.56 0.58
N GLY A 27 29.49 -34.54 1.42
CA GLY A 27 30.11 -35.87 1.43
C GLY A 27 29.26 -36.86 2.22
N VAL A 28 28.48 -37.64 1.51
CA VAL A 28 27.64 -38.72 2.07
C VAL A 28 28.51 -39.95 2.34
N CYS A 29 28.42 -40.52 3.54
CA CYS A 29 28.75 -41.92 3.83
C CYS A 29 27.89 -42.41 5.03
N PRO A 30 27.47 -43.69 5.07
CA PRO A 30 26.17 -44.10 5.60
C PRO A 30 26.19 -44.63 7.04
N ALA A 31 24.98 -44.81 7.57
CA ALA A 31 24.62 -45.59 8.76
C ALA A 31 24.83 -44.91 10.13
N THR A 32 23.82 -44.17 10.57
CA THR A 32 23.17 -44.37 11.87
C THR A 32 21.81 -43.69 11.86
N SER A 33 20.78 -44.44 12.24
CA SER A 33 19.40 -43.98 12.32
C SER A 33 19.27 -43.02 13.49
N THR A 34 19.18 -41.71 13.23
CA THR A 34 18.69 -40.73 14.20
C THR A 34 17.98 -39.62 13.43
N VAL A 35 16.65 -39.64 13.49
CA VAL A 35 15.79 -38.58 12.97
C VAL A 35 15.98 -37.35 13.86
N PHE A 36 16.82 -36.41 13.43
CA PHE A 36 16.80 -35.06 13.99
C PHE A 36 15.55 -34.35 13.46
N HIS A 37 14.53 -34.25 14.31
CA HIS A 37 13.53 -33.20 14.13
C HIS A 37 14.26 -31.87 14.32
N PHE A 38 14.55 -31.18 13.22
CA PHE A 38 14.78 -29.74 13.29
C PHE A 38 13.45 -29.10 13.69
N LEU A 39 13.27 -28.92 15.00
CA LEU A 39 12.37 -27.90 15.52
C LEU A 39 12.93 -26.57 15.03
N PHE A 40 12.38 -26.06 13.92
CA PHE A 40 12.40 -24.63 13.69
C PHE A 40 11.71 -24.01 14.90
N ALA A 41 12.51 -23.41 15.78
CA ALA A 41 11.97 -22.47 16.76
C ALA A 41 11.18 -21.42 15.96
N PRO A 42 9.92 -21.13 16.32
CA PRO A 42 9.23 -20.00 15.74
C PRO A 42 10.10 -18.77 16.03
N SER A 43 10.52 -18.03 15.00
CA SER A 43 11.12 -16.73 15.25
C SER A 43 10.06 -15.87 15.91
N ASP A 44 10.26 -15.55 17.19
CA ASP A 44 9.53 -14.51 17.91
C ASP A 44 9.66 -13.19 17.11
N THR A 45 8.71 -12.96 16.20
CA THR A 45 8.57 -11.75 15.41
C THR A 45 7.26 -11.08 15.79
N LEU A 46 7.16 -10.76 17.07
CA LEU A 46 6.42 -9.60 17.54
C LEU A 46 7.35 -8.86 18.50
N SER A 47 8.41 -8.27 17.95
CA SER A 47 9.06 -7.14 18.61
C SER A 47 7.97 -6.13 18.95
N ARG A 48 7.98 -5.60 20.17
CA ARG A 48 6.96 -4.64 20.62
C ARG A 48 6.89 -3.50 19.58
N PRO A 49 5.70 -3.08 19.12
CA PRO A 49 5.56 -2.07 18.07
C PRO A 49 6.44 -0.84 18.26
N GLY A 50 6.66 -0.42 19.52
CA GLY A 50 7.49 0.73 19.87
C GLY A 50 9.01 0.61 19.67
N GLU A 51 9.62 -0.58 19.63
CA GLU A 51 11.05 -0.72 19.30
C GLU A 51 11.31 -0.63 17.79
N PHE A 52 10.36 -1.13 17.00
CA PHE A 52 10.44 -1.11 15.55
C PHE A 52 10.29 0.31 14.99
N VAL A 53 9.32 1.08 15.51
CA VAL A 53 9.12 2.50 15.14
C VAL A 53 10.40 3.31 15.39
N LYS A 54 11.11 3.08 16.50
CA LYS A 54 12.38 3.76 16.79
C LYS A 54 13.47 3.47 15.76
N LYS A 55 13.54 2.24 15.23
CA LYS A 55 14.51 1.88 14.19
C LYS A 55 14.17 2.56 12.85
N MET A 56 12.89 2.59 12.47
CA MET A 56 12.43 3.30 11.27
C MET A 56 12.70 4.81 11.31
N MET A 57 12.58 5.45 12.49
CA MET A 57 12.86 6.88 12.65
C MET A 57 14.32 7.26 12.35
N GLN A 58 15.26 6.32 12.43
CA GLN A 58 16.69 6.58 12.19
C GLN A 58 17.08 6.50 10.70
N GLU A 59 16.21 5.92 9.84
CA GLU A 59 16.47 5.67 8.41
C GLU A 59 15.45 6.38 7.50
N SER A 60 14.85 7.48 7.97
CA SER A 60 13.76 8.13 7.24
C SER A 60 14.26 8.75 5.91
N PRO A 61 13.66 8.40 4.76
CA PRO A 61 14.13 8.83 3.44
C PRO A 61 13.72 10.27 3.07
N ALA A 62 12.89 10.92 3.88
CA ALA A 62 12.54 12.33 3.79
C ALA A 62 12.77 13.02 5.16
N PRO A 63 12.90 14.36 5.21
CA PRO A 63 13.16 15.06 6.46
C PRO A 63 12.13 14.74 7.55
N VAL A 64 12.59 14.63 8.81
CA VAL A 64 11.68 14.49 9.95
C VAL A 64 10.76 15.70 10.01
N ASN A 65 9.50 15.48 10.39
CA ASN A 65 8.43 16.47 10.42
C ASN A 65 8.12 17.09 9.04
N SER A 66 8.29 16.31 7.96
CA SER A 66 7.87 16.69 6.62
C SER A 66 6.46 16.17 6.29
N LYS A 67 5.85 16.78 5.26
CA LYS A 67 4.64 16.27 4.62
C LYS A 67 5.04 15.52 3.36
N VAL A 68 4.50 14.32 3.16
CA VAL A 68 4.92 13.43 2.07
C VAL A 68 3.72 12.81 1.37
N TRP A 69 3.88 12.56 0.07
CA TRP A 69 3.09 11.54 -0.59
C TRP A 69 3.66 10.17 -0.22
N ALA A 70 2.81 9.17 -0.04
CA ALA A 70 3.25 7.80 0.19
C ALA A 70 2.54 6.82 -0.74
N THR A 71 3.20 5.76 -1.15
CA THR A 71 2.58 4.64 -1.87
C THR A 71 3.18 3.33 -1.38
N LEU A 72 2.39 2.27 -1.31
CA LEU A 72 2.88 0.93 -0.98
C LEU A 72 3.14 0.12 -2.26
N ILE A 73 4.26 -0.60 -2.30
CA ILE A 73 4.55 -1.60 -3.31
C ILE A 73 4.97 -2.93 -2.66
N THR A 74 4.22 -3.99 -2.93
CA THR A 74 4.48 -5.34 -2.39
C THR A 74 4.91 -6.35 -3.46
N ASN A 75 4.69 -6.02 -4.74
CA ASN A 75 5.04 -6.86 -5.88
C ASN A 75 5.41 -6.00 -7.10
N ILE A 76 6.09 -6.62 -8.07
CA ILE A 76 6.66 -5.93 -9.23
C ILE A 76 5.63 -5.55 -10.30
N GLU A 77 4.46 -6.17 -10.32
CA GLU A 77 3.42 -5.96 -11.34
C GLU A 77 2.83 -4.54 -11.30
N TYR A 78 2.92 -3.89 -10.14
CA TYR A 78 2.45 -2.51 -9.94
C TYR A 78 3.56 -1.46 -10.15
N LEU A 79 4.79 -1.88 -10.49
CA LEU A 79 5.91 -0.94 -10.59
C LEU A 79 5.70 0.10 -11.69
N SER A 80 5.29 -0.28 -12.91
CA SER A 80 5.01 0.71 -13.97
C SER A 80 3.89 1.68 -13.58
N GLY A 81 2.89 1.22 -12.83
CA GLY A 81 1.87 2.07 -12.21
C GLY A 81 2.47 3.10 -11.27
N LEU A 82 3.29 2.64 -10.32
CA LEU A 82 4.01 3.49 -9.36
C LEU A 82 4.94 4.50 -10.05
N LEU A 83 5.72 4.08 -11.03
CA LEU A 83 6.64 4.97 -11.75
C LEU A 83 5.89 6.06 -12.51
N THR A 84 4.74 5.72 -13.09
CA THR A 84 3.86 6.69 -13.75
C THR A 84 3.21 7.62 -12.72
N LEU A 85 2.85 7.12 -11.54
CA LEU A 85 2.36 7.93 -10.43
C LEU A 85 3.40 8.97 -9.99
N ASP A 86 4.64 8.55 -9.73
CA ASP A 86 5.77 9.44 -9.38
C ASP A 86 6.00 10.51 -10.45
N TYR A 87 6.07 10.08 -11.72
CA TYR A 87 6.19 11.00 -12.85
C TYR A 87 5.05 12.01 -12.88
N SER A 88 3.81 11.56 -12.69
CA SER A 88 2.63 12.41 -12.75
C SER A 88 2.61 13.47 -11.63
N LEU A 89 3.01 13.11 -10.40
CA LEU A 89 3.16 14.05 -9.28
C LEU A 89 4.21 15.14 -9.58
N LYS A 90 5.36 14.75 -10.13
CA LYS A 90 6.42 15.67 -10.53
C LYS A 90 5.97 16.59 -11.66
N LYS A 91 5.28 16.04 -12.67
CA LYS A 91 4.81 16.78 -13.84
C LYS A 91 3.81 17.88 -13.47
N VAL A 92 2.91 17.62 -12.50
CA VAL A 92 1.97 18.64 -12.00
C VAL A 92 2.62 19.60 -10.99
N GLY A 93 3.93 19.51 -10.77
CA GLY A 93 4.69 20.43 -9.92
C GLY A 93 4.40 20.27 -8.43
N SER A 94 4.12 19.06 -7.95
CA SER A 94 4.05 18.79 -6.51
C SER A 94 5.35 19.25 -5.82
N LYS A 95 5.22 20.01 -4.74
CA LYS A 95 6.39 20.42 -3.92
C LYS A 95 6.82 19.37 -2.89
N TYR A 96 6.00 18.33 -2.70
CA TYR A 96 6.24 17.28 -1.72
C TYR A 96 6.79 16.01 -2.37
N PRO A 97 7.75 15.32 -1.71
CA PRO A 97 8.32 14.10 -2.24
C PRO A 97 7.34 12.92 -2.13
N LEU A 98 7.49 11.95 -3.03
CA LEU A 98 6.87 10.62 -2.90
C LEU A 98 7.82 9.68 -2.16
N VAL A 99 7.31 9.00 -1.13
CA VAL A 99 7.99 7.94 -0.40
C VAL A 99 7.32 6.60 -0.70
N VAL A 100 8.10 5.66 -1.23
CA VAL A 100 7.65 4.31 -1.55
C VAL A 100 7.86 3.40 -0.34
N LEU A 101 6.76 2.94 0.25
CA LEU A 101 6.77 1.91 1.28
C LEU A 101 6.92 0.55 0.61
N TYR A 102 7.80 -0.31 1.10
CA TYR A 102 8.02 -1.65 0.55
C TYR A 102 8.23 -2.70 1.64
N THR A 103 7.91 -3.94 1.30
CA THR A 103 8.11 -5.12 2.15
C THR A 103 9.25 -5.99 1.61
N ASP A 104 9.67 -7.01 2.37
CA ASP A 104 10.74 -7.94 1.95
C ASP A 104 10.43 -8.72 0.67
N SER A 105 9.16 -8.72 0.22
CA SER A 105 8.73 -9.33 -1.03
C SER A 105 9.09 -8.51 -2.28
N PHE A 106 9.46 -7.24 -2.14
CA PHE A 106 9.77 -6.39 -3.28
C PHE A 106 11.14 -6.76 -3.88
N PRO A 107 11.20 -7.13 -5.18
CA PRO A 107 12.42 -7.72 -5.73
C PRO A 107 13.51 -6.69 -6.03
N GLU A 108 14.74 -7.16 -6.10
CA GLU A 108 15.96 -6.36 -6.32
C GLU A 108 15.92 -5.51 -7.60
N ASN A 109 15.33 -6.02 -8.70
CA ASN A 109 15.17 -5.23 -9.93
C ASN A 109 14.22 -4.04 -9.72
N GLY A 110 13.18 -4.21 -8.90
CA GLY A 110 12.32 -3.11 -8.50
C GLY A 110 13.04 -2.09 -7.64
N HIS A 111 13.88 -2.53 -6.70
CA HIS A 111 14.72 -1.63 -5.91
C HIS A 111 15.65 -0.77 -6.79
N LYS A 112 16.31 -1.39 -7.77
CA LYS A 112 17.18 -0.71 -8.74
C LYS A 112 16.41 0.31 -9.58
N ALA A 113 15.18 0.00 -9.98
CA ALA A 113 14.33 0.91 -10.74
C ALA A 113 13.92 2.16 -9.94
N LEU A 114 13.70 2.02 -8.62
CA LEU A 114 13.46 3.16 -7.73
C LEU A 114 14.74 4.00 -7.55
N ASP A 115 15.89 3.34 -7.34
CA ASP A 115 17.18 4.02 -7.11
C ASP A 115 17.66 4.81 -8.33
N SER A 116 17.52 4.25 -9.53
CA SER A 116 17.89 4.91 -10.78
C SER A 116 17.10 6.20 -11.05
N ARG A 117 15.90 6.31 -10.46
CA ARG A 117 15.00 7.47 -10.54
C ARG A 117 15.08 8.38 -9.32
N GLY A 118 15.90 8.04 -8.33
CA GLY A 118 16.04 8.80 -7.08
C GLY A 118 14.73 8.85 -6.28
N ILE A 119 13.90 7.82 -6.37
CA ILE A 119 12.63 7.74 -5.63
C ILE A 119 12.93 7.28 -4.21
N ALA A 120 12.52 8.09 -3.23
CA ALA A 120 12.66 7.77 -1.82
C ALA A 120 11.91 6.48 -1.48
N LYS A 121 12.53 5.57 -0.74
CA LYS A 121 11.92 4.29 -0.33
C LYS A 121 12.13 4.01 1.15
N CYS A 122 11.14 3.40 1.80
CA CYS A 122 11.12 3.09 3.22
C CYS A 122 10.66 1.64 3.42
N HIS A 123 11.49 0.82 4.07
CA HIS A 123 11.11 -0.54 4.43
C HIS A 123 10.03 -0.52 5.50
N VAL A 124 9.00 -1.34 5.32
CA VAL A 124 7.92 -1.54 6.28
C VAL A 124 7.68 -3.03 6.51
N PRO A 125 7.25 -3.44 7.71
CA PRO A 125 6.95 -4.82 8.00
C PRO A 125 5.69 -5.22 7.24
N TYR A 126 5.59 -6.47 6.83
CA TYR A 126 4.35 -6.97 6.26
C TYR A 126 3.28 -7.10 7.37
N LEU A 127 2.11 -6.51 7.17
CA LEU A 127 1.04 -6.54 8.16
C LEU A 127 0.02 -7.64 7.82
N LEU A 128 -0.29 -8.48 8.79
CA LEU A 128 -1.34 -9.49 8.69
C LEU A 128 -2.24 -9.46 9.93
N PRO A 129 -3.56 -9.65 9.76
CA PRO A 129 -4.46 -9.82 10.89
C PRO A 129 -4.16 -11.15 11.61
N LYS A 130 -4.40 -11.18 12.92
CA LYS A 130 -4.20 -12.38 13.75
C LYS A 130 -5.07 -13.54 13.26
N ASN A 131 -6.32 -13.22 12.95
CA ASN A 131 -7.24 -14.13 12.26
C ASN A 131 -7.27 -13.70 10.80
N HIS A 132 -6.66 -14.50 9.92
CA HIS A 132 -6.62 -14.20 8.49
C HIS A 132 -7.60 -15.10 7.74
N LYS A 133 -8.20 -14.54 6.69
CA LYS A 133 -8.87 -15.28 5.62
C LYS A 133 -8.15 -14.99 4.32
N GLU A 134 -8.12 -15.97 3.44
CA GLU A 134 -7.57 -15.76 2.11
C GLU A 134 -8.63 -15.12 1.20
N TYR A 135 -8.26 -14.00 0.57
CA TYR A 135 -9.12 -13.34 -0.41
C TYR A 135 -8.97 -13.98 -1.79
N THR A 136 -9.46 -15.22 -1.94
CA THR A 136 -9.31 -15.99 -3.18
C THR A 136 -9.91 -15.33 -4.41
N ASN A 137 -11.01 -14.58 -4.25
CA ASN A 137 -11.66 -13.84 -5.34
C ASN A 137 -10.92 -12.56 -5.75
N ASP A 138 -10.06 -12.02 -4.88
CA ASP A 138 -9.35 -10.76 -5.07
C ASP A 138 -8.01 -10.82 -4.31
N VAL A 139 -7.06 -11.63 -4.80
CA VAL A 139 -5.80 -11.95 -4.09
C VAL A 139 -5.00 -10.71 -3.66
N ARG A 140 -5.10 -9.62 -4.42
CA ARG A 140 -4.52 -8.30 -4.09
C ARG A 140 -4.93 -7.76 -2.71
N PHE A 141 -6.07 -8.21 -2.18
CA PHE A 141 -6.57 -7.80 -0.87
C PHE A 141 -5.77 -8.38 0.30
N ASN A 142 -4.96 -9.43 0.08
CA ASN A 142 -4.08 -9.96 1.12
C ASN A 142 -3.01 -8.92 1.54
N ASP A 143 -2.52 -8.13 0.59
CA ASP A 143 -1.46 -7.14 0.83
C ASP A 143 -1.99 -5.80 1.39
N CYS A 144 -3.31 -5.58 1.32
CA CYS A 144 -3.91 -4.28 1.61
C CYS A 144 -3.77 -3.86 3.08
N TRP A 145 -3.60 -4.80 4.02
CA TRP A 145 -3.39 -4.48 5.42
C TRP A 145 -2.13 -3.65 5.66
N THR A 146 -1.04 -3.94 4.95
CA THR A 146 0.27 -3.27 5.12
C THR A 146 0.18 -1.76 4.88
N LYS A 147 -0.80 -1.30 4.09
CA LYS A 147 -1.10 0.12 3.88
C LYS A 147 -1.38 0.88 5.18
N LEU A 148 -1.88 0.19 6.20
CA LEU A 148 -2.25 0.81 7.47
C LEU A 148 -1.03 1.19 8.32
N ILE A 149 0.18 0.74 7.96
CA ILE A 149 1.43 1.11 8.64
C ILE A 149 1.70 2.61 8.55
N SER A 150 1.20 3.30 7.52
CA SER A 150 1.36 4.75 7.39
C SER A 150 0.83 5.53 8.60
N PHE A 151 -0.15 5.00 9.33
CA PHE A 151 -0.62 5.61 10.58
C PHE A 151 0.44 5.59 11.70
N SER A 152 1.44 4.70 11.62
CA SER A 152 2.52 4.57 12.62
C SER A 152 3.79 5.37 12.28
N LEU A 153 3.87 5.97 11.09
CA LEU A 153 5.05 6.71 10.62
C LEU A 153 5.14 8.12 11.22
N VAL A 154 5.22 8.19 12.54
CA VAL A 154 5.21 9.43 13.37
C VAL A 154 6.40 10.36 13.13
N GLN A 155 7.37 9.95 12.33
CA GLN A 155 8.43 10.84 11.84
C GLN A 155 7.92 11.87 10.82
N TYR A 156 6.76 11.65 10.19
CA TYR A 156 6.15 12.59 9.25
C TYR A 156 5.05 13.41 9.92
N GLU A 157 4.95 14.69 9.55
CA GLU A 157 3.87 15.58 10.01
C GLU A 157 2.55 15.20 9.35
N ARG A 158 2.60 14.86 8.06
CA ARG A 158 1.44 14.46 7.27
C ARG A 158 1.83 13.45 6.19
N ILE A 159 0.96 12.49 5.98
CA ILE A 159 1.04 11.56 4.87
C ILE A 159 -0.24 11.65 4.06
N VAL A 160 -0.10 11.85 2.76
CA VAL A 160 -1.16 11.55 1.79
C VAL A 160 -0.76 10.27 1.06
N GLN A 161 -1.37 9.17 1.48
CA GLN A 161 -1.14 7.86 0.89
C GLN A 161 -2.01 7.69 -0.35
N LEU A 162 -1.40 7.16 -1.41
CA LEU A 162 -1.99 6.84 -2.70
C LEU A 162 -1.73 5.36 -3.00
N ASP A 163 -2.69 4.68 -3.60
CA ASP A 163 -2.43 3.38 -4.21
C ASP A 163 -1.56 3.55 -5.47
N SER A 164 -0.72 2.55 -5.76
CA SER A 164 0.20 2.56 -6.90
C SER A 164 -0.49 2.46 -8.26
N ASP A 165 -1.80 2.24 -8.29
CA ASP A 165 -2.66 2.22 -9.48
C ASP A 165 -3.45 3.53 -9.67
N MET A 166 -2.86 4.64 -9.20
CA MET A 166 -3.38 5.98 -9.37
C MET A 166 -2.59 6.80 -10.40
N LEU A 167 -3.21 7.89 -10.88
CA LEU A 167 -2.58 8.83 -11.81
C LEU A 167 -3.03 10.25 -11.52
N VAL A 168 -2.06 11.13 -11.29
CA VAL A 168 -2.30 12.54 -10.97
C VAL A 168 -2.34 13.37 -12.26
N LEU A 169 -3.47 14.01 -12.52
CA LEU A 169 -3.70 14.85 -13.70
C LEU A 169 -3.53 16.33 -13.41
N GLN A 170 -3.72 16.74 -12.15
CA GLN A 170 -3.60 18.13 -11.71
C GLN A 170 -2.98 18.20 -10.33
N ASN A 171 -2.29 19.30 -10.03
CA ASN A 171 -1.72 19.51 -8.70
C ASN A 171 -2.84 19.45 -7.63
N MET A 172 -2.56 18.70 -6.56
CA MET A 172 -3.46 18.49 -5.43
C MET A 172 -2.74 18.67 -4.09
N ASP A 173 -1.69 19.51 -4.07
CA ASP A 173 -0.91 19.79 -2.86
C ASP A 173 -1.75 20.41 -1.74
N GLU A 174 -2.92 21.00 -2.04
CA GLU A 174 -3.84 21.48 -1.00
C GLU A 174 -4.34 20.36 -0.06
N LEU A 175 -4.24 19.09 -0.47
CA LEU A 175 -4.51 17.94 0.40
C LEU A 175 -3.57 17.88 1.60
N MET A 176 -2.38 18.48 1.52
CA MET A 176 -1.41 18.53 2.62
C MET A 176 -1.82 19.49 3.75
N ASP A 177 -2.84 20.31 3.52
CA ASP A 177 -3.27 21.35 4.47
C ASP A 177 -4.75 21.21 4.88
N ILE A 178 -5.41 20.11 4.47
CA ILE A 178 -6.79 19.88 4.93
C ILE A 178 -6.83 19.74 6.46
N PRO A 179 -7.84 20.31 7.14
CA PRO A 179 -7.89 20.20 8.60
C PRO A 179 -8.26 18.78 9.01
N LEU A 180 -7.45 18.20 9.90
CA LEU A 180 -7.67 16.93 10.59
C LEU A 180 -7.46 17.14 12.09
N ASP A 181 -7.88 16.16 12.88
CA ASP A 181 -7.59 16.17 14.32
C ASP A 181 -6.08 16.13 14.56
N ALA A 182 -5.64 16.75 15.66
CA ALA A 182 -4.24 16.73 16.07
C ALA A 182 -3.81 15.30 16.43
N SER A 183 -2.56 14.93 16.15
CA SER A 183 -2.04 13.56 16.36
C SER A 183 -2.10 13.14 17.83
N GLU A 184 -2.02 14.10 18.75
CA GLU A 184 -2.12 13.93 20.21
C GLU A 184 -3.51 13.48 20.66
N MET A 185 -4.55 13.69 19.83
CA MET A 185 -5.90 13.20 20.13
C MET A 185 -6.02 11.68 20.00
N ASN A 186 -5.01 10.98 19.47
CA ASN A 186 -4.94 9.51 19.42
C ASN A 186 -6.22 8.86 18.86
N GLY A 187 -6.80 9.47 17.82
CA GLY A 187 -7.98 8.97 17.13
C GLY A 187 -9.29 9.05 17.93
N THR A 188 -9.37 9.90 18.95
CA THR A 188 -10.61 10.13 19.73
C THR A 188 -11.52 11.21 19.14
N GLY A 189 -11.03 12.01 18.20
CA GLY A 189 -11.82 13.04 17.52
C GLY A 189 -12.69 12.50 16.37
N ASN A 190 -13.21 13.43 15.56
CA ASN A 190 -14.18 13.18 14.49
C ASN A 190 -13.60 13.37 13.07
N ARG A 191 -12.35 13.80 12.96
CA ARG A 191 -11.63 14.07 11.71
C ARG A 191 -10.29 13.33 11.74
N VAL A 192 -10.34 12.03 12.05
CA VAL A 192 -9.15 11.20 12.31
C VAL A 192 -8.25 11.10 11.07
N PHE A 193 -8.87 10.97 9.91
CA PHE A 193 -8.22 11.00 8.60
C PHE A 193 -9.21 11.54 7.56
N ALA A 194 -8.77 11.72 6.32
CA ALA A 194 -9.65 11.98 5.18
C ALA A 194 -9.54 10.92 4.10
N ALA A 195 -10.63 10.70 3.38
CA ALA A 195 -10.72 9.75 2.27
C ALA A 195 -11.85 10.17 1.33
N SER A 196 -11.95 9.55 0.15
CA SER A 196 -13.16 9.59 -0.66
C SER A 196 -14.05 8.38 -0.35
N HIS A 197 -15.32 8.44 -0.74
CA HIS A 197 -16.22 7.29 -0.60
C HIS A 197 -15.81 6.13 -1.53
N ALA A 198 -16.07 4.91 -1.08
CA ALA A 198 -16.13 3.76 -1.99
C ALA A 198 -17.38 3.83 -2.86
N CYS A 199 -17.26 3.37 -4.12
CA CYS A 199 -18.42 3.19 -4.97
C CYS A 199 -19.07 1.84 -4.68
N THR A 200 -20.28 1.87 -4.11
CA THR A 200 -21.05 0.67 -3.77
C THR A 200 -22.05 0.32 -4.88
N CYS A 201 -21.83 0.72 -6.14
CA CYS A 201 -22.76 0.42 -7.22
C CYS A 201 -22.66 -1.01 -7.78
N ASN A 202 -21.53 -1.71 -7.54
CA ASN A 202 -21.20 -3.00 -8.16
C ASN A 202 -21.53 -3.08 -9.68
N PRO A 203 -20.98 -2.17 -10.53
CA PRO A 203 -21.39 -2.06 -11.92
C PRO A 203 -21.09 -3.31 -12.76
N LEU A 204 -20.13 -4.13 -12.32
CA LEU A 204 -19.78 -5.41 -12.95
C LEU A 204 -20.59 -6.60 -12.41
N LYS A 205 -21.53 -6.37 -11.48
CA LYS A 205 -22.37 -7.41 -10.86
C LYS A 205 -21.56 -8.59 -10.32
N LYS A 206 -20.44 -8.29 -9.66
CA LYS A 206 -19.58 -9.31 -9.03
C LYS A 206 -20.39 -10.06 -7.96
N PRO A 207 -20.48 -11.40 -8.02
CA PRO A 207 -21.38 -12.17 -7.17
C PRO A 207 -20.93 -12.21 -5.70
N HIS A 208 -19.64 -12.02 -5.43
CA HIS A 208 -19.09 -11.99 -4.08
C HIS A 208 -19.15 -10.62 -3.40
N TYR A 209 -19.63 -9.58 -4.10
CA TYR A 209 -19.84 -8.27 -3.48
C TYR A 209 -21.16 -8.29 -2.68
N PRO A 210 -21.27 -7.51 -1.60
CA PRO A 210 -22.48 -7.52 -0.76
C PRO A 210 -23.74 -7.14 -1.55
N GLU A 211 -24.87 -7.80 -1.26
CA GLU A 211 -26.13 -7.59 -1.99
C GLU A 211 -26.66 -6.16 -1.88
N ASN A 212 -26.37 -5.47 -0.77
CA ASN A 212 -26.75 -4.09 -0.56
C ASN A 212 -25.84 -3.08 -1.30
N TRP A 213 -24.84 -3.53 -2.04
CA TRP A 213 -24.06 -2.68 -2.95
C TRP A 213 -24.87 -2.40 -4.21
N THR A 214 -25.69 -1.36 -4.13
CA THR A 214 -26.50 -0.83 -5.22
C THR A 214 -26.28 0.67 -5.41
N LYS A 215 -26.59 1.20 -6.60
CA LYS A 215 -26.55 2.64 -6.86
C LYS A 215 -27.38 3.46 -5.87
N ALA A 216 -28.53 2.95 -5.44
CA ALA A 216 -29.38 3.62 -4.45
C ALA A 216 -28.68 3.81 -3.09
N ASN A 217 -27.81 2.86 -2.72
CA ASN A 217 -27.06 2.88 -1.46
C ASN A 217 -25.67 3.55 -1.57
N CYS A 218 -25.31 4.05 -2.75
CA CYS A 218 -24.01 4.68 -2.97
C CYS A 218 -23.99 6.15 -2.51
N ALA A 219 -22.98 6.54 -1.74
CA ALA A 219 -22.83 7.89 -1.23
C ALA A 219 -22.80 8.94 -2.36
N PHE A 220 -22.17 8.62 -3.50
CA PHE A 220 -22.11 9.50 -4.67
C PHE A 220 -23.49 9.83 -5.26
N THR A 221 -24.48 8.94 -5.11
CA THR A 221 -25.86 9.17 -5.58
C THR A 221 -26.50 10.37 -4.88
N THR A 222 -26.12 10.65 -3.63
CA THR A 222 -26.66 11.78 -2.86
C THR A 222 -26.33 13.14 -3.49
N GLN A 223 -25.30 13.20 -4.34
CA GLN A 223 -24.85 14.43 -5.00
C GLN A 223 -25.37 14.58 -6.44
N HIS A 224 -26.17 13.63 -6.95
CA HIS A 224 -26.66 13.64 -8.34
C HIS A 224 -27.57 14.82 -8.65
N GLN A 225 -28.32 15.31 -7.66
CA GLN A 225 -29.17 16.49 -7.83
C GLN A 225 -28.35 17.79 -7.95
N ASN A 226 -27.12 17.82 -7.43
CA ASN A 226 -26.24 18.98 -7.47
C ASN A 226 -24.81 18.59 -7.92
N PRO A 227 -24.61 18.21 -9.20
CA PRO A 227 -23.32 17.70 -9.69
C PRO A 227 -22.12 18.63 -9.48
N ASN A 228 -22.35 19.94 -9.46
CA ASN A 228 -21.30 20.93 -9.24
C ASN A 228 -20.74 20.85 -7.81
N ILE A 229 -21.56 20.51 -6.82
CA ILE A 229 -21.11 20.35 -5.43
C ILE A 229 -20.13 19.18 -5.31
N ALA A 230 -20.36 18.08 -6.06
CA ALA A 230 -19.50 16.90 -6.06
C ALA A 230 -18.06 17.18 -6.52
N GLN A 231 -17.81 18.29 -7.24
CA GLN A 231 -16.47 18.70 -7.65
C GLN A 231 -15.66 19.32 -6.51
N THR A 232 -16.34 19.87 -5.50
CA THR A 232 -15.73 20.70 -4.44
C THR A 232 -15.98 20.19 -3.03
N GLN A 233 -16.97 19.30 -2.84
CA GLN A 233 -17.32 18.72 -1.55
C GLN A 233 -17.55 17.21 -1.69
N GLY A 234 -17.03 16.43 -0.74
CA GLY A 234 -17.43 15.04 -0.58
C GLY A 234 -18.84 14.94 0.00
N ALA A 235 -19.56 13.85 -0.31
CA ALA A 235 -20.77 13.52 0.44
C ALA A 235 -20.41 13.31 1.92
N PRO A 236 -21.29 13.61 2.89
CA PRO A 236 -20.98 13.39 4.31
C PRO A 236 -20.50 11.96 4.58
N ALA A 237 -19.57 11.75 5.51
CA ALA A 237 -18.96 10.43 5.79
C ALA A 237 -19.97 9.31 6.12
N ILE A 238 -21.18 9.66 6.53
CA ILE A 238 -22.29 8.74 6.83
C ILE A 238 -23.27 8.52 5.67
N ALA A 239 -23.05 9.16 4.52
CA ALA A 239 -23.92 9.08 3.35
C ALA A 239 -23.88 7.70 2.70
N GLY A 240 -25.03 7.26 2.17
CA GLY A 240 -25.17 5.91 1.62
C GLY A 240 -24.87 4.86 2.70
N LEU A 241 -23.96 3.93 2.41
CA LEU A 241 -23.46 2.95 3.39
C LEU A 241 -22.36 3.49 4.32
N GLY A 242 -21.90 4.73 4.13
CA GLY A 242 -20.81 5.32 4.93
C GLY A 242 -19.45 4.65 4.73
N LEU A 243 -19.25 3.97 3.61
CA LEU A 243 -18.01 3.27 3.28
C LEU A 243 -17.03 4.20 2.56
N LEU A 244 -15.77 4.15 2.98
CA LEU A 244 -14.65 4.89 2.38
C LEU A 244 -13.89 4.00 1.40
N ASN A 245 -13.18 4.62 0.45
CA ASN A 245 -12.16 3.96 -0.35
C ASN A 245 -10.79 4.35 0.19
N SER A 246 -10.00 3.36 0.58
CA SER A 246 -8.67 3.53 1.18
C SER A 246 -7.55 3.76 0.17
N GLY A 247 -7.86 3.85 -1.13
CA GLY A 247 -6.84 4.10 -2.15
C GLY A 247 -6.21 5.50 -2.03
N LEU A 248 -6.95 6.48 -1.49
CA LEU A 248 -6.37 7.75 -1.07
C LEU A 248 -6.75 8.01 0.38
N LEU A 249 -5.73 8.14 1.24
CA LEU A 249 -5.89 8.45 2.66
C LEU A 249 -5.01 9.64 3.02
N ILE A 250 -5.57 10.60 3.75
CA ILE A 250 -4.82 11.73 4.32
C ILE A 250 -4.82 11.59 5.83
N MET A 251 -3.65 11.54 6.44
CA MET A 251 -3.53 11.29 7.87
C MET A 251 -2.42 12.11 8.52
N ASN A 252 -2.62 12.39 9.80
CA ASN A 252 -1.56 12.78 10.72
C ASN A 252 -1.12 11.49 11.41
N PRO A 253 0.08 10.95 11.12
CA PRO A 253 0.53 9.73 11.77
C PRO A 253 0.47 9.87 13.30
N SER A 254 -0.07 8.86 13.96
CA SER A 254 -0.33 8.86 15.40
C SER A 254 -0.29 7.43 15.90
N GLN A 255 0.60 7.17 16.87
CA GLN A 255 0.71 5.84 17.47
C GLN A 255 -0.62 5.38 18.07
N GLY A 256 -1.39 6.27 18.72
CA GLY A 256 -2.69 5.90 19.29
C GLY A 256 -3.77 5.58 18.25
N VAL A 257 -3.70 6.17 17.04
CA VAL A 257 -4.56 5.76 15.92
C VAL A 257 -4.14 4.37 15.42
N TYR A 258 -2.84 4.15 15.27
CA TYR A 258 -2.31 2.86 14.82
C TYR A 258 -2.57 1.73 15.81
N ASP A 259 -2.48 1.99 17.12
CA ASP A 259 -2.77 1.00 18.16
C ASP A 259 -4.22 0.49 18.07
N LYS A 260 -5.19 1.38 17.78
CA LYS A 260 -6.59 1.00 17.54
C LYS A 260 -6.76 0.13 16.29
N ILE A 261 -5.99 0.42 15.25
CA ILE A 261 -5.97 -0.40 14.03
C ILE A 261 -5.42 -1.80 14.34
N VAL A 262 -4.31 -1.89 15.07
CA VAL A 262 -3.69 -3.15 15.47
C VAL A 262 -4.62 -3.96 16.39
N GLU A 263 -5.31 -3.31 17.32
CA GLU A 263 -6.34 -3.95 18.15
C GLU A 263 -7.43 -4.58 17.28
N GLN A 264 -7.92 -3.87 16.26
CA GLN A 264 -8.91 -4.42 15.34
C GLN A 264 -8.35 -5.54 14.46
N LEU A 265 -7.09 -5.47 14.03
CA LEU A 265 -6.41 -6.55 13.31
C LEU A 265 -6.27 -7.83 14.15
N ALA A 266 -6.25 -7.70 15.47
CA ALA A 266 -6.24 -8.83 16.40
C ALA A 266 -7.63 -9.41 16.69
N SER A 267 -8.71 -8.67 16.33
CA SER A 267 -10.10 -9.07 16.52
C SER A 267 -10.54 -10.14 15.51
N PRO A 268 -11.52 -11.01 15.84
CA PRO A 268 -12.14 -11.92 14.87
C PRO A 268 -12.98 -11.20 13.80
N ALA A 269 -13.27 -9.90 13.97
CA ALA A 269 -14.03 -9.11 12.99
C ALA A 269 -13.38 -9.09 11.59
N THR A 270 -12.05 -9.23 11.52
CA THR A 270 -11.30 -9.28 10.24
C THR A 270 -11.78 -10.39 9.30
N LEU A 271 -12.34 -11.48 9.84
CA LEU A 271 -12.92 -12.56 9.04
C LEU A 271 -14.17 -12.11 8.26
N GLN A 272 -14.86 -11.07 8.73
CA GLN A 272 -16.09 -10.55 8.12
C GLN A 272 -15.83 -9.47 7.07
N TYR A 273 -14.64 -8.86 7.05
CA TYR A 273 -14.32 -7.77 6.12
C TYR A 273 -14.21 -8.26 4.69
N ALA A 274 -15.12 -7.83 3.81
CA ALA A 274 -15.07 -8.18 2.40
C ALA A 274 -14.00 -7.35 1.67
N PHE A 275 -13.71 -6.16 2.19
CA PHE A 275 -12.74 -5.21 1.66
C PHE A 275 -11.78 -4.78 2.79
N PRO A 276 -10.58 -5.39 2.89
CA PRO A 276 -9.77 -5.42 4.11
C PRO A 276 -9.57 -4.08 4.84
N ASP A 277 -8.71 -3.22 4.32
CA ASP A 277 -8.23 -1.99 4.94
C ASP A 277 -9.33 -0.93 5.04
N GLN A 278 -10.19 -0.82 4.01
CA GLN A 278 -11.31 0.12 4.04
C GLN A 278 -12.43 -0.29 5.01
N ASP A 279 -12.76 -1.58 5.14
CA ASP A 279 -13.79 -2.05 6.08
C ASP A 279 -13.28 -1.89 7.52
N LEU A 280 -12.01 -2.19 7.78
CA LEU A 280 -11.39 -1.98 9.08
C LEU A 280 -11.46 -0.50 9.49
N LEU A 281 -11.03 0.40 8.61
CA LEU A 281 -11.08 1.85 8.89
C LEU A 281 -12.52 2.33 9.05
N GLY A 282 -13.45 1.83 8.24
CA GLY A 282 -14.87 2.15 8.30
C GLY A 282 -15.56 1.64 9.58
N ASP A 283 -15.09 0.54 10.16
CA ASP A 283 -15.58 -0.01 11.42
C ASP A 283 -15.03 0.78 12.62
N VAL A 284 -13.70 0.89 12.74
CA VAL A 284 -13.03 1.54 13.87
C VAL A 284 -13.35 3.04 13.94
N PHE A 285 -13.44 3.71 12.79
CA PHE A 285 -13.61 5.16 12.68
C PHE A 285 -14.91 5.56 11.99
N LYS A 286 -15.97 4.75 12.16
CA LYS A 286 -17.29 4.98 11.56
C LYS A 286 -17.78 6.41 11.74
N GLY A 287 -17.94 7.13 10.63
CA GLY A 287 -18.40 8.53 10.60
C GLY A 287 -17.41 9.56 11.14
N ARG A 288 -16.19 9.17 11.52
CA ARG A 288 -15.16 10.02 12.14
C ARG A 288 -13.98 10.30 11.20
N TRP A 289 -14.29 10.52 9.93
CA TRP A 289 -13.35 10.85 8.88
C TRP A 289 -13.90 11.99 8.00
N VAL A 290 -13.00 12.74 7.36
CA VAL A 290 -13.35 13.86 6.47
C VAL A 290 -13.56 13.32 5.06
N ALA A 291 -14.75 13.54 4.50
CA ALA A 291 -15.07 13.10 3.15
C ALA A 291 -14.55 14.07 2.09
N LEU A 292 -13.70 13.55 1.22
CA LEU A 292 -13.12 14.27 0.10
C LEU A 292 -14.06 14.26 -1.12
N PRO A 293 -14.02 15.31 -1.94
CA PRO A 293 -14.62 15.30 -3.27
C PRO A 293 -14.08 14.13 -4.10
N TYR A 294 -14.92 13.52 -4.95
CA TYR A 294 -14.51 12.35 -5.73
C TYR A 294 -13.32 12.64 -6.66
N ILE A 295 -13.10 13.91 -7.03
CA ILE A 295 -12.04 14.33 -7.96
C ILE A 295 -10.61 14.02 -7.48
N TYR A 296 -10.43 13.81 -6.17
CA TYR A 296 -9.14 13.42 -5.58
C TYR A 296 -8.91 11.90 -5.56
N ASN A 297 -9.97 11.11 -5.67
CA ASN A 297 -9.90 9.64 -5.75
C ASN A 297 -11.00 9.19 -6.72
N ALA A 298 -10.80 9.56 -7.98
CA ALA A 298 -11.80 9.41 -9.03
C ALA A 298 -11.73 7.98 -9.55
N LEU A 299 -12.51 7.09 -8.92
CA LEU A 299 -12.57 5.68 -9.33
C LEU A 299 -13.00 5.62 -10.80
N LYS A 300 -12.24 4.93 -11.66
CA LYS A 300 -12.46 4.95 -13.12
C LYS A 300 -13.91 4.62 -13.52
N THR A 301 -14.56 3.74 -12.76
CA THR A 301 -15.94 3.31 -13.00
C THR A 301 -16.98 4.40 -12.75
N LEU A 302 -16.68 5.46 -11.98
CA LEU A 302 -17.58 6.59 -11.80
C LEU A 302 -17.87 7.30 -13.13
N ARG A 303 -16.91 7.28 -14.05
CA ARG A 303 -17.01 7.85 -15.40
C ARG A 303 -17.98 7.08 -16.30
N TRP A 304 -18.26 5.82 -15.98
CA TRP A 304 -19.06 4.96 -16.85
C TRP A 304 -20.54 5.38 -16.86
N GLU A 305 -21.15 5.29 -18.03
CA GLU A 305 -22.57 5.55 -18.23
C GLU A 305 -23.41 4.70 -17.28
N GLY A 306 -24.33 5.33 -16.56
CA GLY A 306 -25.23 4.67 -15.63
C GLY A 306 -24.65 4.42 -14.24
N VAL A 307 -23.35 4.61 -14.03
CA VAL A 307 -22.73 4.50 -12.69
C VAL A 307 -22.87 5.84 -11.98
N HIS A 308 -21.99 6.80 -12.26
CA HIS A 308 -22.01 8.15 -11.69
C HIS A 308 -21.61 9.23 -12.71
N ASP A 309 -21.85 8.97 -13.99
CA ASP A 309 -21.66 9.89 -15.12
C ASP A 309 -22.35 11.25 -14.89
N ALA A 310 -23.48 11.26 -14.18
CA ALA A 310 -24.19 12.48 -13.77
C ALA A 310 -23.30 13.50 -13.04
N ILE A 311 -22.40 13.04 -12.16
CA ILE A 311 -21.51 13.90 -11.37
C ILE A 311 -20.11 14.03 -11.99
N TRP A 312 -19.73 13.14 -12.91
CA TRP A 312 -18.37 13.10 -13.45
C TRP A 312 -18.05 14.30 -14.35
N ARG A 313 -16.87 14.89 -14.21
CA ARG A 313 -16.35 15.96 -15.08
C ARG A 313 -14.85 15.77 -15.32
N ASP A 314 -14.46 15.35 -16.52
CA ASP A 314 -13.05 15.09 -16.90
C ASP A 314 -12.12 16.24 -16.47
N LYS A 315 -12.49 17.49 -16.75
CA LYS A 315 -11.68 18.69 -16.45
C LYS A 315 -11.42 18.96 -14.96
N HIS A 316 -12.20 18.37 -14.06
CA HIS A 316 -12.05 18.57 -12.62
C HIS A 316 -11.31 17.44 -11.93
N VAL A 317 -11.12 16.29 -12.61
CA VAL A 317 -10.41 15.15 -12.03
C VAL A 317 -8.96 15.54 -11.79
N LYS A 318 -8.52 15.43 -10.53
CA LYS A 318 -7.14 15.67 -10.12
C LYS A 318 -6.35 14.38 -10.02
N ASN A 319 -6.98 13.30 -9.58
CA ASN A 319 -6.36 12.00 -9.45
C ASN A 319 -7.34 10.87 -9.78
N VAL A 320 -6.94 10.01 -10.72
CA VAL A 320 -7.73 8.87 -11.19
C VAL A 320 -7.26 7.62 -10.45
N HIS A 321 -8.20 6.79 -10.02
CA HIS A 321 -7.91 5.51 -9.40
C HIS A 321 -8.35 4.38 -10.33
N TYR A 322 -7.38 3.63 -10.87
CA TYR A 322 -7.63 2.52 -11.79
C TYR A 322 -8.06 1.24 -11.04
N ILE A 323 -9.11 1.36 -10.22
CA ILE A 323 -9.71 0.21 -9.53
C ILE A 323 -10.11 -0.88 -10.53
N LEU A 324 -10.04 -2.13 -10.07
CA LEU A 324 -10.37 -3.33 -10.86
C LEU A 324 -9.44 -3.52 -12.08
N SER A 325 -9.31 -4.78 -12.50
CA SER A 325 -8.62 -5.11 -13.75
C SER A 325 -9.54 -4.91 -14.97
N PRO A 326 -8.97 -4.75 -16.18
CA PRO A 326 -7.53 -4.60 -16.45
C PRO A 326 -6.97 -3.26 -15.94
N LYS A 327 -5.70 -3.25 -15.56
CA LYS A 327 -4.92 -2.03 -15.31
C LYS A 327 -4.49 -1.40 -16.65
N PRO A 328 -4.14 -0.11 -16.68
CA PRO A 328 -3.67 0.53 -17.90
C PRO A 328 -2.42 -0.13 -18.50
N TRP A 329 -1.51 -0.64 -17.66
CA TRP A 329 -0.29 -1.33 -18.09
C TRP A 329 -0.54 -2.77 -18.55
N ASP A 330 -1.62 -3.42 -18.13
CA ASP A 330 -1.98 -4.77 -18.62
C ASP A 330 -2.38 -4.76 -20.10
N GLN A 331 -2.84 -3.61 -20.59
CA GLN A 331 -3.29 -3.45 -21.98
C GLN A 331 -2.14 -3.19 -22.96
N MET A 332 -0.89 -3.14 -22.50
CA MET A 332 0.30 -2.84 -23.31
C MET A 332 1.01 -4.08 -23.90
N ALA A 333 0.30 -5.19 -24.12
CA ALA A 333 0.93 -6.42 -24.62
C ALA A 333 1.11 -6.46 -26.16
N VAL A 334 2.39 -6.34 -26.57
CA VAL A 334 3.14 -6.91 -27.72
C VAL A 334 2.92 -6.39 -29.15
N ASP A 335 1.75 -5.90 -29.57
CA ASP A 335 1.56 -5.50 -30.99
C ASP A 335 0.66 -4.27 -31.23
N GLY A 336 0.31 -3.54 -30.17
CA GLY A 336 -0.61 -2.40 -30.27
C GLY A 336 -2.06 -2.81 -30.52
N THR A 337 -2.40 -4.11 -30.45
CA THR A 337 -3.79 -4.57 -30.48
C THR A 337 -4.34 -4.71 -29.07
N THR A 338 -5.52 -4.12 -28.84
CA THR A 338 -6.26 -4.24 -27.59
C THR A 338 -6.62 -5.71 -27.36
N GLN A 339 -6.09 -6.34 -26.31
CA GLN A 339 -6.49 -7.70 -25.96
C GLN A 339 -8.00 -7.76 -25.67
N ASN A 340 -8.66 -8.72 -26.32
CA ASN A 340 -9.92 -9.35 -25.93
C ASN A 340 -11.14 -8.46 -25.74
N GLY A 341 -11.58 -7.71 -26.76
CA GLY A 341 -12.99 -7.27 -26.89
C GLY A 341 -13.60 -6.48 -25.71
N GLN A 342 -12.82 -6.14 -24.69
CA GLN A 342 -13.20 -5.32 -23.56
C GLN A 342 -13.09 -3.89 -24.04
N ARG A 343 -14.20 -3.16 -23.93
CA ARG A 343 -14.26 -1.73 -24.23
C ARG A 343 -13.14 -1.06 -23.44
N SER A 344 -12.12 -0.55 -24.14
CA SER A 344 -11.02 0.20 -23.53
C SER A 344 -11.65 1.34 -22.73
N ASP A 345 -11.41 1.37 -21.42
CA ASP A 345 -11.86 2.45 -20.56
C ASP A 345 -11.17 3.74 -21.07
N PRO A 346 -11.90 4.78 -21.51
CA PRO A 346 -11.25 5.94 -22.11
C PRO A 346 -10.28 6.67 -21.17
N SER A 347 -10.41 6.47 -19.84
CA SER A 347 -9.44 6.99 -18.88
C SER A 347 -8.06 6.36 -19.01
N HIS A 348 -7.93 5.15 -19.54
CA HIS A 348 -6.63 4.50 -19.76
C HIS A 348 -5.76 5.31 -20.73
N ALA A 349 -6.35 6.08 -21.65
CA ALA A 349 -5.61 6.96 -22.55
C ALA A 349 -4.82 8.03 -21.79
N TRP A 350 -5.33 8.52 -20.65
CA TRP A 350 -4.59 9.46 -19.80
C TRP A 350 -3.31 8.82 -19.25
N TRP A 351 -3.42 7.60 -18.73
CA TRP A 351 -2.25 6.86 -18.23
C TRP A 351 -1.27 6.54 -19.35
N THR A 352 -1.74 6.00 -20.48
CA THR A 352 -0.88 5.67 -21.63
C THR A 352 -0.11 6.88 -22.14
N THR A 353 -0.75 8.05 -22.19
CA THR A 353 -0.10 9.30 -22.62
C THR A 353 1.01 9.69 -21.65
N LEU A 354 0.72 9.78 -20.35
CA LEU A 354 1.70 10.16 -19.33
C LEU A 354 2.84 9.15 -19.18
N ASN A 355 2.53 7.86 -19.33
CA ASN A 355 3.54 6.81 -19.32
C ASN A 355 4.46 6.88 -20.56
N ALA A 356 3.90 7.15 -21.75
CA ALA A 356 4.72 7.33 -22.96
C ALA A 356 5.67 8.52 -22.81
N GLU A 357 5.18 9.66 -22.30
CA GLU A 357 6.02 10.82 -22.01
C GLU A 357 7.13 10.51 -20.99
N ARG A 358 6.81 9.79 -19.90
CA ARG A 358 7.80 9.31 -18.93
C ARG A 358 8.90 8.47 -19.62
N LEU A 359 8.49 7.49 -20.42
CA LEU A 359 9.42 6.59 -21.11
C LEU A 359 10.31 7.33 -22.10
N ASP A 360 9.77 8.30 -22.84
CA ASP A 360 10.54 9.15 -23.76
C ASP A 360 11.61 9.98 -23.01
N GLU A 361 11.25 10.56 -21.85
CA GLU A 361 12.21 11.30 -21.01
C GLU A 361 13.29 10.40 -20.40
N GLU A 362 12.92 9.19 -19.97
CA GLU A 362 13.84 8.20 -19.43
C GLU A 362 14.81 7.68 -20.50
N GLN A 363 14.32 7.45 -21.72
CA GLN A 363 15.13 7.06 -22.87
C GLN A 363 16.17 8.15 -23.20
N GLN A 364 15.80 9.43 -23.16
CA GLN A 364 16.73 10.55 -23.35
C GLN A 364 17.83 10.60 -22.28
N ARG A 365 17.55 10.07 -21.09
CA ARG A 365 18.51 9.93 -19.98
C ARG A 365 19.28 8.60 -20.00
N SER A 366 19.11 7.80 -21.05
CA SER A 366 19.70 6.44 -21.17
C SER A 366 19.30 5.48 -20.05
N LEU A 367 18.09 5.66 -19.50
CA LEU A 367 17.52 4.74 -18.52
C LEU A 367 16.63 3.74 -19.28
N ALA A 368 17.08 2.48 -19.36
CA ALA A 368 16.37 1.39 -20.02
C ALA A 368 16.41 0.13 -19.12
N ASP A 369 15.47 0.04 -18.18
CA ASP A 369 15.39 -1.03 -17.18
C ASP A 369 14.15 -1.93 -17.32
N GLY A 370 13.37 -1.72 -18.39
CA GLY A 370 12.22 -2.55 -18.76
C GLY A 370 10.89 -2.15 -18.11
N PHE A 371 10.82 -0.98 -17.45
CA PHE A 371 9.64 -0.50 -16.72
C PHE A 371 9.01 0.80 -17.21
#